data_AF-B3LMZ6-F1
#
_entry.id   AF-B3LMZ6-F1
#
_cell.length_a   1.000
_cell.length_b   1.000
_cell.length_c   1.000
_cell.angle_alpha   90.00
_cell.angle_beta   90.00
_cell.angle_gamma   90.00
#
_symmetry.space_group_name_H-M   'P 1'
#
loop_
_entity.id
_entity.type
_entity.pdbx_description
1 polymer ?
#
loop_
_entity_poly.entity_id
_entity_poly.type
_entity_poly.pdbx_seq_one_letter_code
_entity_poly.pdbx_strand_id
1 'polypeptide(L)' 'MAVQTPKQRLANAKFNKNNEKYRKYGKKKEGKTEKTAPVISKTWLGILLFLLVGGGVLQLISYIL' A
#
# COMPACT_ATOMS: atom_id res chain seq x y z
N MET A 1 8.97 44.71 -2.71
CA MET A 1 9.15 43.52 -1.83
C MET A 1 9.04 43.98 -0.39
N ALA A 2 8.18 43.36 0.43
CA ALA A 2 8.04 43.78 1.82
C ALA A 2 9.33 43.46 2.60
N VAL A 3 9.84 44.43 3.36
CA VAL A 3 10.99 44.23 4.24
C VAL A 3 10.56 43.30 5.37
N GLN A 4 11.10 42.08 5.39
CA GLN A 4 10.78 41.09 6.41
C GLN A 4 11.67 41.29 7.63
N THR A 5 11.09 41.18 8.82
CA THR A 5 11.86 41.15 10.07
C THR A 5 12.71 39.88 10.16
N PRO A 6 13.80 39.88 10.95
CA PRO A 6 14.63 38.68 11.14
C PRO A 6 13.82 37.47 11.64
N LYS A 7 12.83 37.69 12.51
CA LYS A 7 11.92 36.65 13.00
C LYS A 7 11.05 36.06 11.90
N GLN A 8 10.50 36.90 11.01
CA GLN A 8 9.70 36.45 9.86
C GLN A 8 10.55 35.65 8.87
N ARG A 9 11.80 36.05 8.63
CA ARG A 9 12.72 35.31 7.76
C ARG A 9 12.98 33.89 8.27
N LEU A 10 13.21 33.74 9.58
CA LEU A 10 13.40 32.44 10.21
C LEU A 10 12.13 31.57 10.16
N ALA A 11 10.96 32.16 10.41
CA ALA A 11 9.68 31.47 10.32
C ALA A 11 9.40 30.99 8.88
N ASN A 12 9.67 31.82 7.89
CA ASN A 12 9.53 31.48 6.47
C ASN A 12 10.47 30.34 6.07
N ALA A 13 11.74 30.38 6.53
CA ALA A 13 12.69 29.30 6.28
C ALA A 13 12.22 27.97 6.90
N LYS A 14 11.68 27.99 8.13
CA LYS A 14 11.13 26.79 8.80
C LYS A 14 9.90 26.26 8.08
N PHE A 15 8.97 27.14 7.70
CA PHE A 15 7.78 26.77 6.94
C PHE A 15 8.16 26.16 5.60
N ASN A 16 9.11 26.76 4.86
CA ASN A 16 9.53 26.26 3.56
C ASN A 16 10.13 24.85 3.64
N LYS A 17 11.00 24.59 4.63
CA LYS A 17 11.54 23.25 4.90
C LYS A 17 10.45 22.20 5.16
N ASN A 18 9.44 22.55 5.95
CA ASN A 18 8.30 21.65 6.20
C ASN A 18 7.42 21.47 4.96
N ASN A 19 7.22 22.53 4.18
CA ASN A 19 6.40 22.50 2.96
C ASN A 19 7.05 21.60 1.90
N GLU A 20 8.37 21.71 1.74
CA GLU A 20 9.17 20.85 0.88
C GLU A 20 9.10 19.38 1.33
N LYS A 21 9.34 19.10 2.62
CA LYS A 21 9.40 17.74 3.14
C LYS A 21 8.05 17.01 3.15
N TYR A 22 6.97 17.69 3.56
CA TYR A 22 5.69 17.01 3.86
C TYR A 22 4.55 17.34 2.90
N ARG A 23 4.49 18.59 2.41
CA ARG A 23 3.40 19.05 1.54
C ARG A 23 3.78 19.02 0.06
N LYS A 24 5.07 18.90 -0.25
CA LYS A 24 5.65 18.91 -1.61
C LYS A 24 5.05 20.02 -2.48
N TYR A 25 4.84 21.21 -1.92
CA TYR A 25 4.22 22.36 -2.59
C TYR A 25 2.84 22.08 -3.24
N GLY A 26 2.03 21.22 -2.62
CA GLY A 26 0.72 20.87 -3.17
C GLY A 26 0.79 19.90 -4.36
N LYS A 27 1.98 19.37 -4.68
CA LYS A 27 2.08 18.22 -5.57
C LYS A 27 1.27 17.08 -4.97
N LYS A 28 0.46 16.42 -5.82
CA LYS A 28 -0.31 15.23 -5.45
C LYS A 28 0.66 14.29 -4.74
N LYS A 29 0.37 13.92 -3.49
CA LYS A 29 1.13 12.85 -2.82
C LYS A 29 1.12 11.70 -3.81
N GLU A 30 2.29 11.26 -4.25
CA GLU A 30 2.41 10.00 -4.97
C GLU A 30 1.67 9.00 -4.11
N GLY A 31 0.47 8.63 -4.57
CA GLY A 31 -0.35 7.69 -3.85
C GLY A 31 0.57 6.51 -3.66
N LYS A 32 0.75 6.07 -2.41
CA LYS A 32 1.13 4.68 -2.20
C LYS A 32 0.16 3.95 -3.10
N THR A 33 0.63 3.39 -4.21
CA THR A 33 -0.21 2.56 -5.06
C THR A 33 -0.79 1.61 -4.05
N GLU A 34 -2.09 1.77 -3.76
CA GLU A 34 -2.75 0.89 -2.83
C GLU A 34 -2.72 -0.41 -3.61
N LYS A 35 -1.64 -1.18 -3.38
CA LYS A 35 -1.48 -2.54 -3.83
C LYS A 35 -2.67 -3.16 -3.17
N THR A 36 -3.75 -3.25 -3.92
CA THR A 36 -5.04 -3.72 -3.49
C THR A 36 -4.71 -5.13 -3.05
N ALA A 37 -4.52 -5.31 -1.75
CA ALA A 37 -4.15 -6.59 -1.22
C ALA A 37 -5.25 -7.52 -1.69
N PRO A 38 -4.93 -8.69 -2.27
CA PRO A 38 -5.96 -9.61 -2.69
C PRO A 38 -6.91 -9.82 -1.51
N VAL A 39 -8.21 -9.75 -1.80
CA VAL A 39 -9.29 -9.78 -0.79
C VAL A 39 -9.21 -11.06 0.06
N ILE A 40 -8.53 -12.09 -0.44
CA ILE A 40 -8.31 -13.37 0.22
C ILE A 40 -6.82 -13.60 0.51
N SER A 41 -6.53 -14.14 1.69
CA SER A 41 -5.17 -14.56 2.02
C SER A 41 -4.75 -15.77 1.20
N LYS A 42 -3.44 -15.91 0.93
CA LYS A 42 -2.89 -17.04 0.16
C LYS A 42 -3.24 -18.40 0.79
N THR A 43 -3.33 -18.47 2.12
CA THR A 43 -3.73 -19.67 2.86
C THR A 43 -5.15 -20.09 2.53
N TRP A 44 -6.10 -19.15 2.53
CA TRP A 44 -7.49 -19.44 2.19
C TRP A 44 -7.67 -19.85 0.73
N LEU A 45 -6.91 -19.25 -0.18
CA LEU A 45 -6.87 -19.68 -1.58
C LEU A 45 -6.39 -21.13 -1.71
N GLY A 46 -5.37 -21.53 -0.95
CA GLY A 46 -4.88 -22.91 -0.92
C GLY A 46 -5.91 -23.91 -0.38
N ILE A 47 -6.63 -23.55 0.68
CA ILE A 47 -7.72 -24.39 1.24
C ILE A 47 -8.84 -24.56 0.22
N LEU A 48 -9.25 -23.49 -0.46
CA LEU A 48 -10.27 -23.55 -1.51
C LEU A 48 -9.84 -24.45 -2.67
N LEU A 49 -8.59 -24.33 -3.10
CA LEU A 49 -8.04 -25.17 -4.16
C LEU A 49 -8.01 -26.65 -3.73
N PHE A 50 -7.60 -26.92 -2.48
CA PHE A 50 -7.63 -28.27 -1.93
C PHE A 50 -9.05 -28.85 -1.89
N LEU A 51 -10.06 -28.05 -1.49
CA LEU A 51 -11.45 -28.49 -1.45
C LEU A 51 -11.99 -28.82 -2.86
N LEU A 52 -11.62 -28.00 -3.85
CA LEU A 52 -12.03 -28.18 -5.25
C LEU A 52 -11.38 -29.42 -5.88
N VAL A 53 -10.10 -29.66 -5.60
CA VAL A 53 -9.32 -30.76 -6.20
C VAL A 53 -9.41 -32.06 -5.38
N GLY A 54 -9.77 -31.98 -4.10
CA GLY A 54 -9.76 -33.10 -3.16
C GLY A 54 -10.64 -34.27 -3.60
N GLY A 55 -11.82 -33.98 -4.17
CA GLY A 55 -12.68 -35.02 -4.75
C GLY A 55 -12.02 -35.78 -5.90
N GLY A 56 -11.28 -35.08 -6.77
CA GLY A 56 -10.55 -35.71 -7.87
C GLY A 56 -9.40 -36.60 -7.38
N VAL A 57 -8.70 -36.18 -6.33
CA VAL A 57 -7.64 -37.00 -5.71
C VAL A 57 -8.22 -38.27 -5.09
N LEU A 58 -9.32 -38.16 -4.34
CA LEU A 58 -10.01 -39.32 -3.76
C LEU A 58 -10.54 -40.28 -4.83
N GLN A 59 -11.07 -39.73 -5.94
CA GLN A 59 -11.52 -40.52 -7.09
C GLN A 59 -10.36 -41.31 -7.72
N LEU A 60 -9.20 -40.68 -7.91
CA LEU A 60 -8.02 -41.34 -8.47
C LEU A 60 -7.48 -42.43 -7.54
N ILE A 61 -7.47 -42.19 -6.23
CA ILE A 61 -7.07 -43.19 -5.23
C ILE A 61 -8.02 -44.40 -5.28
N SER A 62 -9.32 -44.18 -5.43
CA SER A 62 -10.32 -45.26 -5.55
C SER A 62 -10.15 -46.14 -6.80
N TYR A 63 -9.43 -45.71 -7.83
CA TYR A 63 -9.13 -46.55 -8.99
C TYR A 63 -7.90 -47.44 -8.78
N ILE A 64 -7.08 -47.15 -7.76
CA ILE A 64 -5.81 -47.84 -7.49
C ILE A 64 -5.93 -48.75 -6.27
N LEU A 65 -6.70 -48.34 -5.26
CA LEU A 65 -6.96 -49.07 -4.00
C LEU A 65 -8.32 -49.76 -4.03
#